data_AF-A0A7X1ZKN2-F1
#
_entry.id   AF-A0A7X1ZKN2-F1
#
_cell.length_a   1.000
_cell.length_b   1.000
_cell.length_c   1.000
_cell.angle_alpha   90.00
_cell.angle_beta   90.00
_cell.angle_gamma   90.00
#
_symmetry.space_group_name_H-M   'P 1'
#
loop_
_entity.id
_entity.type
_entity.pdbx_description
1 polymer ?
#
loop_
_entity_poly.entity_id
_entity_poly.type
_entity_poly.pdbx_seq_one_letter_code
_entity_poly.pdbx_strand_id
1 'polypeptide(L)'
;MREALKVWLRNEKEIEEAIIGGEKVQVIESDFGASELLIDFLKESGLWDILTTMPITMGKNNGYSGNVILGILILKELMAVGKIAAAGKIIQDGKLMADIGFNIERIKKREKEEKGVIDLGTLRNHLKKIPQDESNKAFYEHISLLRDKRWIRGKEYVADAVELEVPYGETFEGMGRVYKKKEERYKYGYKLELLMNVTTTGRLRFIGAALAPINSDERALLITILEKIEKHLGKGKVKDIIDSLTLDRGYWGAHFLWKLKHRWGIDFVTLVRDDDLDFVKHVEYYLDGVEPTFKERWITVKKRGKKEKKKIRLCGINGLSLRRYTDEGKKKDLGKVNCVVVIDEYKKRIRRRIYVTTLNAKDDPFKIYRLYKDRWTIENQGIRYLSQRWSIRDFAGRTLNSIQARILTVLILYNAVKILEMKYEDKMEKLKKKMREKGERSYLSGCALVVYGRDKYYGIFSGVEYARLTTKRRNKEIAKELEKMLVEKASKKKIVEFVKRLIRLALGISTPTSISKKKIAEFIERLKQE
;
A
#
# COMPACT_ATOMS: atom_id res chain seq x y z
N MET A 1 -4.79 20.98 -23.53
CA MET A 1 -5.01 19.69 -24.21
C MET A 1 -4.90 18.57 -23.18
N ARG A 2 -5.99 17.83 -22.91
CA ARG A 2 -5.94 16.62 -22.07
C ARG A 2 -5.45 15.49 -22.97
N GLU A 3 -4.35 14.83 -22.62
CA GLU A 3 -3.95 13.58 -23.28
C GLU A 3 -5.11 12.59 -23.14
N ALA A 4 -5.67 12.16 -24.27
CA ALA A 4 -6.69 11.13 -24.31
C ALA A 4 -6.08 9.82 -23.76
N LEU A 5 -6.74 9.22 -22.77
CA LEU A 5 -6.38 7.89 -22.27
C LEU A 5 -6.38 6.91 -23.45
N LYS A 6 -5.21 6.36 -23.80
CA LYS A 6 -5.08 5.30 -24.82
C LYS A 6 -5.80 4.05 -24.28
N VAL A 7 -6.98 3.75 -24.83
CA VAL A 7 -7.77 2.57 -24.44
C VAL A 7 -7.24 1.36 -25.18
N TRP A 8 -6.74 0.37 -24.43
CA TRP A 8 -6.21 -0.87 -24.98
C TRP A 8 -7.27 -1.99 -24.91
N LEU A 9 -7.54 -2.63 -26.05
CA LEU A 9 -8.48 -3.74 -26.20
C LEU A 9 -7.72 -5.08 -26.18
N ARG A 10 -8.26 -6.08 -25.49
CA ARG A 10 -7.64 -7.41 -25.44
C ARG A 10 -7.91 -8.14 -26.76
N ASN A 11 -6.87 -8.60 -27.44
CA ASN A 11 -6.98 -9.43 -28.64
C ASN A 11 -5.67 -10.19 -28.89
N GLU A 12 -5.61 -11.44 -28.43
CA GLU A 12 -4.42 -12.30 -28.55
C GLU A 12 -4.04 -12.55 -30.01
N LYS A 13 -5.02 -12.81 -30.90
CA LYS A 13 -4.76 -13.11 -32.32
C LYS A 13 -4.06 -11.95 -33.04
N GLU A 14 -4.54 -10.73 -32.86
CA GLU A 14 -3.90 -9.53 -33.42
C GLU A 14 -2.45 -9.37 -32.92
N ILE A 15 -2.19 -9.70 -31.67
CA ILE A 15 -0.85 -9.60 -31.10
C ILE A 15 0.05 -10.76 -31.54
N GLU A 16 -0.48 -11.97 -31.72
CA GLU A 16 0.24 -13.08 -32.34
C GLU A 16 0.68 -12.72 -33.76
N GLU A 17 -0.23 -12.18 -34.57
CA GLU A 17 0.03 -11.74 -35.93
C GLU A 17 1.06 -10.61 -35.95
N ALA A 18 0.97 -9.64 -35.04
CA ALA A 18 1.95 -8.56 -34.91
C ALA A 18 3.35 -9.08 -34.52
N ILE A 19 3.43 -10.04 -33.59
CA ILE A 19 4.70 -10.68 -33.19
C ILE A 19 5.30 -11.43 -34.39
N ILE A 20 4.52 -12.25 -35.08
CA ILE A 20 4.95 -13.06 -36.24
C ILE A 20 5.29 -12.16 -37.44
N GLY A 21 4.54 -11.08 -37.64
CA GLY A 21 4.72 -10.08 -38.70
C GLY A 21 5.93 -9.19 -38.51
N GLY A 22 6.54 -9.21 -37.32
CA GLY A 22 7.76 -8.52 -37.01
C GLY A 22 7.59 -7.09 -36.51
N GLU A 23 6.37 -6.72 -36.13
CA GLU A 23 6.06 -5.40 -35.60
C GLU A 23 6.79 -5.14 -34.27
N LYS A 24 6.92 -3.84 -33.92
CA LYS A 24 7.47 -3.47 -32.61
C LYS A 24 6.38 -3.70 -31.56
N VAL A 25 6.61 -4.69 -30.70
CA VAL A 25 5.75 -4.98 -29.54
C VAL A 25 6.47 -4.61 -28.25
N GLN A 26 5.72 -4.18 -27.24
CA GLN A 26 6.26 -3.98 -25.90
C GLN A 26 5.86 -5.17 -25.01
N VAL A 27 6.85 -5.82 -24.41
CA VAL A 27 6.63 -6.94 -23.49
C VAL A 27 6.76 -6.45 -22.06
N ILE A 28 5.77 -6.75 -21.23
CA ILE A 28 5.80 -6.50 -19.79
C ILE A 28 5.67 -7.84 -19.07
N GLU A 29 6.65 -8.17 -18.24
CA GLU A 29 6.58 -9.29 -17.31
C GLU A 29 5.50 -9.02 -16.26
N SER A 30 4.65 -10.00 -16.00
CA SER A 30 3.56 -9.83 -15.05
C SER A 30 4.09 -9.89 -13.59
N ASP A 31 3.56 -9.04 -12.70
CA ASP A 31 3.92 -8.97 -11.26
C ASP A 31 3.52 -10.24 -10.44
N PHE A 32 3.17 -11.35 -11.10
CA PHE A 32 2.50 -12.51 -10.49
C PHE A 32 3.40 -13.28 -9.51
N GLY A 33 4.71 -13.37 -9.78
CA GLY A 33 5.67 -14.00 -8.85
C GLY A 33 5.84 -13.25 -7.52
N ALA A 34 5.46 -11.97 -7.45
CA ALA A 34 5.47 -11.19 -6.21
C ALA A 34 4.30 -11.48 -5.29
N SER A 35 3.15 -11.80 -5.86
CA SER A 35 1.94 -12.10 -5.11
C SER A 35 2.04 -13.48 -4.46
N GLU A 36 2.59 -14.49 -5.14
CA GLU A 36 2.80 -15.83 -4.59
C GLU A 36 3.69 -15.81 -3.33
N LEU A 37 4.84 -15.13 -3.40
CA LEU A 37 5.74 -14.98 -2.26
C LEU A 37 5.05 -14.35 -1.05
N LEU A 38 4.22 -13.34 -1.29
CA LEU A 38 3.52 -12.64 -0.23
C LEU A 38 2.38 -13.52 0.35
N ILE A 39 1.68 -14.29 -0.48
CA ILE A 39 0.68 -15.28 -0.02
C ILE A 39 1.35 -16.35 0.85
N ASP A 40 2.49 -16.89 0.40
CA ASP A 40 3.27 -17.87 1.17
C ASP A 40 3.69 -17.26 2.51
N PHE A 41 4.20 -16.03 2.51
CA PHE A 41 4.54 -15.32 3.74
C PHE A 41 3.32 -15.12 4.64
N LEU A 42 2.15 -14.75 4.11
CA LEU A 42 0.93 -14.61 4.89
C LEU A 42 0.53 -15.94 5.53
N LYS A 43 0.61 -17.06 4.79
CA LYS A 43 0.31 -18.41 5.29
C LYS A 43 1.33 -18.84 6.37
N GLU A 44 2.62 -18.79 6.08
CA GLU A 44 3.71 -19.15 7.01
C GLU A 44 3.71 -18.28 8.27
N SER A 45 3.29 -17.01 8.15
CA SER A 45 3.22 -16.10 9.29
C SER A 45 1.98 -16.30 10.16
N GLY A 46 0.94 -16.98 9.67
CA GLY A 46 -0.39 -17.05 10.31
C GLY A 46 -1.28 -15.83 10.05
N LEU A 47 -0.81 -14.84 9.28
CA LEU A 47 -1.62 -13.67 8.90
C LEU A 47 -2.74 -14.04 7.91
N TRP A 48 -2.54 -15.09 7.11
CA TRP A 48 -3.55 -15.60 6.20
C TRP A 48 -4.80 -16.07 6.95
N ASP A 49 -4.61 -16.84 8.02
CA ASP A 49 -5.72 -17.37 8.80
C ASP A 49 -6.47 -16.25 9.50
N ILE A 50 -5.77 -15.28 10.09
CA ILE A 50 -6.37 -14.07 10.68
C ILE A 50 -7.23 -13.31 9.66
N LEU A 51 -6.76 -13.16 8.42
CA LEU A 51 -7.48 -12.44 7.37
C LEU A 51 -8.64 -13.22 6.77
N THR A 52 -8.57 -14.54 6.74
CA THR A 52 -9.54 -15.39 6.02
C THR A 52 -10.57 -16.03 6.92
N THR A 53 -10.36 -16.07 8.24
CA THR A 53 -11.29 -16.70 9.19
C THR A 53 -12.30 -15.73 9.84
N MET A 54 -12.37 -14.48 9.36
CA MET A 54 -13.38 -13.52 9.83
C MET A 54 -14.80 -14.08 9.64
N PRO A 55 -15.54 -14.37 10.72
CA PRO A 55 -16.84 -14.98 10.60
C PRO A 55 -17.85 -13.99 10.00
N ILE A 56 -18.82 -14.53 9.25
CA ILE A 56 -19.93 -13.77 8.68
C ILE A 56 -21.22 -14.07 9.44
N THR A 57 -22.11 -13.10 9.54
CA THR A 57 -23.50 -13.36 9.92
C THR A 57 -24.18 -14.12 8.79
N MET A 58 -24.40 -15.41 9.02
CA MET A 58 -24.94 -16.35 8.02
C MET A 58 -26.42 -16.07 7.76
N GLY A 59 -26.80 -16.11 6.49
CA GLY A 59 -28.19 -16.28 6.05
C GLY A 59 -28.32 -17.67 5.44
N LYS A 60 -28.44 -17.76 4.11
CA LYS A 60 -28.28 -19.03 3.37
C LYS A 60 -26.80 -19.31 3.07
N ASN A 61 -26.39 -20.57 3.22
CA ASN A 61 -25.08 -21.06 2.77
C ASN A 61 -25.01 -20.94 1.24
N ASN A 62 -24.04 -20.17 0.73
CA ASN A 62 -23.85 -19.93 -0.70
C ASN A 62 -22.95 -20.97 -1.37
N GLY A 63 -22.53 -22.01 -0.64
CA GLY A 63 -21.69 -23.10 -1.14
C GLY A 63 -20.21 -22.75 -1.26
N TYR A 64 -19.77 -21.58 -0.77
CA TYR A 64 -18.38 -21.15 -0.79
C TYR A 64 -17.87 -20.95 0.64
N SER A 65 -16.67 -21.46 0.93
CA SER A 65 -15.99 -21.15 2.20
C SER A 65 -15.68 -19.65 2.25
N GLY A 66 -15.98 -19.00 3.38
CA GLY A 66 -15.67 -17.59 3.61
C GLY A 66 -14.18 -17.29 3.44
N ASN A 67 -13.34 -18.23 3.84
CA ASN A 67 -11.88 -18.12 3.75
C ASN A 67 -11.42 -17.89 2.30
N VAL A 68 -12.02 -18.61 1.36
CA VAL A 68 -11.67 -18.54 -0.05
C VAL A 68 -12.18 -17.23 -0.67
N ILE A 69 -13.37 -16.75 -0.25
CA ILE A 69 -13.89 -15.45 -0.71
C ILE A 69 -13.00 -14.29 -0.22
N LEU A 70 -12.57 -14.33 1.04
CA LEU A 70 -11.64 -13.35 1.60
C LEU A 70 -10.25 -13.41 0.94
N GLY A 71 -9.82 -14.59 0.50
CA GLY A 71 -8.63 -14.76 -0.34
C GLY A 71 -8.67 -13.90 -1.61
N ILE A 72 -9.84 -13.74 -2.24
CA ILE A 72 -9.99 -12.86 -3.42
C ILE A 72 -9.79 -11.39 -3.03
N LEU A 73 -10.32 -10.95 -1.88
CA LEU A 73 -10.08 -9.59 -1.39
C LEU A 73 -8.58 -9.35 -1.18
N ILE A 74 -7.88 -10.31 -0.55
CA ILE A 74 -6.44 -10.22 -0.33
C ILE A 74 -5.70 -10.06 -1.66
N LEU A 75 -5.93 -10.96 -2.62
CA LEU A 75 -5.32 -10.88 -3.95
C LEU A 75 -5.59 -9.54 -4.64
N LYS A 76 -6.84 -9.06 -4.58
CA LYS A 76 -7.23 -7.77 -5.15
C LYS A 76 -6.40 -6.62 -4.57
N GLU A 77 -6.24 -6.56 -3.25
CA GLU A 77 -5.42 -5.50 -2.63
C GLU A 77 -3.92 -5.67 -2.95
N LEU A 78 -3.42 -6.91 -2.95
CA LEU A 78 -2.02 -7.20 -3.29
C LEU A 78 -1.68 -6.81 -4.72
N MET A 79 -2.57 -7.07 -5.68
CA MET A 79 -2.40 -6.70 -7.10
C MET A 79 -2.73 -5.23 -7.40
N ALA A 80 -2.97 -4.41 -6.37
CA ALA A 80 -3.32 -2.99 -6.51
C ALA A 80 -4.56 -2.74 -7.38
N VAL A 81 -5.48 -3.70 -7.44
CA VAL A 81 -6.73 -3.57 -8.18
C VAL A 81 -7.68 -2.72 -7.34
N GLY A 82 -7.82 -1.43 -7.64
CA GLY A 82 -8.54 -0.46 -6.78
C GLY A 82 -10.00 -0.84 -6.49
N LYS A 83 -10.86 -0.88 -7.51
CA LYS A 83 -12.30 -1.17 -7.36
C LYS A 83 -12.59 -2.67 -7.45
N ILE A 84 -13.55 -3.17 -6.65
CA ILE A 84 -14.02 -4.57 -6.75
C ILE A 84 -14.52 -4.90 -8.16
N ALA A 85 -15.10 -3.94 -8.88
CA ALA A 85 -15.54 -4.14 -10.26
C ALA A 85 -14.41 -4.59 -11.21
N ALA A 86 -13.16 -4.23 -10.91
CA ALA A 86 -11.98 -4.60 -11.69
C ALA A 86 -11.38 -5.96 -11.28
N ALA A 87 -11.90 -6.61 -10.23
CA ALA A 87 -11.42 -7.91 -9.77
C ALA A 87 -11.78 -9.07 -10.72
N GLY A 88 -12.50 -8.80 -11.82
CA GLY A 88 -12.81 -9.79 -12.87
C GLY A 88 -11.56 -10.54 -13.36
N LYS A 89 -10.46 -9.82 -13.57
CA LYS A 89 -9.18 -10.39 -14.00
C LYS A 89 -8.57 -11.36 -12.98
N ILE A 90 -8.90 -11.22 -11.70
CA ILE A 90 -8.39 -12.07 -10.61
C ILE A 90 -9.24 -13.34 -10.53
N ILE A 91 -10.57 -13.18 -10.54
CA ILE A 91 -11.49 -14.32 -10.39
C ILE A 91 -11.53 -15.24 -11.62
N GLN A 92 -11.02 -14.78 -12.76
CA GLN A 92 -10.85 -15.57 -13.97
C GLN A 92 -9.48 -16.26 -14.05
N ASP A 93 -8.55 -15.93 -13.15
CA ASP A 93 -7.22 -16.54 -13.15
C ASP A 93 -7.23 -17.84 -12.35
N GLY A 94 -7.17 -18.97 -13.04
CA GLY A 94 -7.26 -20.29 -12.42
C GLY A 94 -6.17 -20.58 -11.39
N LYS A 95 -4.94 -20.05 -11.57
CA LYS A 95 -3.82 -20.26 -10.64
C LYS A 95 -4.04 -19.52 -9.34
N LEU A 96 -4.35 -18.23 -9.44
CA LEU A 96 -4.64 -17.41 -8.27
C LEU A 96 -5.81 -17.97 -7.48
N MET A 97 -6.84 -18.46 -8.16
CA MET A 97 -7.99 -19.08 -7.51
C MET A 97 -7.63 -20.40 -6.82
N ALA A 98 -6.78 -21.24 -7.44
CA ALA A 98 -6.27 -22.44 -6.80
C ALA A 98 -5.42 -22.12 -5.54
N ASP A 99 -4.55 -21.10 -5.62
CA ASP A 99 -3.66 -20.74 -4.51
C ASP A 99 -4.39 -20.25 -3.25
N ILE A 100 -5.57 -19.66 -3.42
CA ILE A 100 -6.44 -19.24 -2.32
C ILE A 100 -7.45 -20.30 -1.89
N GLY A 101 -7.46 -21.47 -2.54
CA GLY A 101 -8.22 -22.65 -2.10
C GLY A 101 -9.47 -22.99 -2.92
N PHE A 102 -9.67 -22.44 -4.13
CA PHE A 102 -10.73 -22.93 -5.02
C PHE A 102 -10.39 -24.30 -5.60
N ASN A 103 -11.42 -25.15 -5.75
CA ASN A 103 -11.29 -26.46 -6.37
C ASN A 103 -10.99 -26.36 -7.88
N ILE A 104 -10.03 -27.16 -8.36
CA ILE A 104 -9.55 -27.20 -9.75
C ILE A 104 -10.67 -27.56 -10.76
N GLU A 105 -11.56 -28.49 -10.43
CA GLU A 105 -12.68 -28.86 -11.31
C GLU A 105 -13.63 -27.69 -11.53
N ARG A 106 -13.88 -26.90 -10.47
CA ARG A 106 -14.72 -25.70 -10.54
C ARG A 106 -14.07 -24.62 -11.38
N ILE A 107 -12.76 -24.42 -11.21
CA ILE A 107 -11.97 -23.49 -12.03
C ILE A 107 -12.10 -23.85 -13.51
N LYS A 108 -11.77 -25.11 -13.87
CA LYS A 108 -11.84 -25.58 -15.26
C LYS A 108 -13.25 -25.47 -15.85
N LYS A 109 -14.29 -25.74 -15.07
CA LYS A 109 -15.68 -25.56 -15.51
C LYS A 109 -15.97 -24.09 -15.85
N ARG A 110 -15.55 -23.16 -15.00
CA ARG A 110 -15.83 -21.73 -15.17
C ARG A 110 -14.98 -21.08 -16.26
N GLU A 111 -13.75 -21.55 -16.45
CA GLU A 111 -12.90 -21.17 -17.59
C GLU A 111 -13.57 -21.51 -18.93
N LYS A 112 -14.15 -22.71 -19.07
CA LYS A 112 -14.92 -23.10 -20.26
C LYS A 112 -16.16 -22.22 -20.49
N GLU A 113 -16.73 -21.68 -19.42
CA GLU A 113 -17.87 -20.76 -19.48
C GLU A 113 -17.43 -19.29 -19.69
N GLU A 114 -16.13 -19.01 -19.82
CA GLU A 114 -15.52 -17.67 -19.86
C GLU A 114 -15.92 -16.78 -18.66
N LYS A 115 -16.19 -17.41 -17.51
CA LYS A 115 -16.67 -16.74 -16.28
C LYS A 115 -15.64 -16.84 -15.16
N GLY A 116 -15.72 -15.89 -14.24
CA GLY A 116 -14.97 -16.00 -12.99
C GLY A 116 -15.47 -17.14 -12.10
N VAL A 117 -14.61 -17.65 -11.21
CA VAL A 117 -14.95 -18.74 -10.29
C VAL A 117 -16.15 -18.39 -9.39
N ILE A 118 -16.30 -17.11 -9.06
CA ILE A 118 -17.47 -16.53 -8.38
C ILE A 118 -17.88 -15.21 -9.04
N ASP A 119 -19.13 -14.80 -8.83
CA ASP A 119 -19.58 -13.47 -9.19
C ASP A 119 -19.03 -12.40 -8.23
N LEU A 120 -18.72 -11.21 -8.75
CA LEU A 120 -18.28 -10.08 -7.92
C LEU A 120 -19.34 -9.64 -6.89
N GLY A 121 -20.61 -9.92 -7.16
CA GLY A 121 -21.71 -9.74 -6.22
C GLY A 121 -21.55 -10.60 -4.97
N THR A 122 -21.02 -11.82 -5.10
CA THR A 122 -20.75 -12.73 -3.98
C THR A 122 -19.70 -12.15 -3.05
N LEU A 123 -18.60 -11.63 -3.59
CA LEU A 123 -17.56 -10.96 -2.79
C LEU A 123 -18.14 -9.73 -2.06
N ARG A 124 -18.88 -8.87 -2.76
CA ARG A 124 -19.52 -7.69 -2.13
C ARG A 124 -20.47 -8.09 -1.01
N ASN A 125 -21.31 -9.10 -1.23
CA ASN A 125 -22.27 -9.58 -0.25
C ASN A 125 -21.60 -10.22 0.96
N HIS A 126 -20.46 -10.89 0.75
CA HIS A 126 -19.67 -11.45 1.84
C HIS A 126 -19.13 -10.34 2.76
N LEU A 127 -18.50 -9.31 2.19
CA LEU A 127 -17.95 -8.18 2.96
C LEU A 127 -19.01 -7.40 3.75
N LYS A 128 -20.22 -7.26 3.19
CA LYS A 128 -21.35 -6.62 3.90
C LYS A 128 -21.77 -7.37 5.18
N LYS A 129 -21.54 -8.69 5.21
CA LYS A 129 -21.95 -9.59 6.30
C LYS A 129 -20.88 -9.83 7.35
N ILE A 130 -19.67 -9.30 7.18
CA ILE A 130 -18.65 -9.35 8.23
C ILE A 130 -18.99 -8.30 9.28
N PRO A 131 -19.31 -8.69 10.53
CA PRO A 131 -19.56 -7.71 11.58
C PRO A 131 -18.34 -6.83 11.83
N GLN A 132 -18.57 -5.57 12.16
CA GLN A 132 -17.49 -4.63 12.47
C GLN A 132 -16.57 -5.13 13.59
N ASP A 133 -17.12 -5.77 14.63
CA ASP A 133 -16.32 -6.29 15.74
C ASP A 133 -15.38 -7.42 15.31
N GLU A 134 -15.80 -8.25 14.36
CA GLU A 134 -14.97 -9.33 13.81
C GLU A 134 -13.80 -8.79 12.98
N SER A 135 -14.05 -7.75 12.17
CA SER A 135 -12.95 -7.07 11.48
C SER A 135 -11.97 -6.41 12.46
N ASN A 136 -12.47 -5.82 13.56
CA ASN A 136 -11.61 -5.26 14.61
C ASN A 136 -10.80 -6.37 15.30
N LYS A 137 -11.45 -7.49 15.64
CA LYS A 137 -10.81 -8.63 16.28
C LYS A 137 -9.67 -9.16 15.42
N ALA A 138 -9.91 -9.44 14.13
CA ALA A 138 -8.87 -9.84 13.20
C ALA A 138 -7.72 -8.81 13.13
N PHE A 139 -8.03 -7.52 13.12
CA PHE A 139 -7.01 -6.48 13.17
C PHE A 139 -6.19 -6.54 14.47
N TYR A 140 -6.77 -6.68 15.64
CA TYR A 140 -5.96 -6.71 16.87
C TYR A 140 -5.25 -8.06 17.10
N GLU A 141 -5.81 -9.17 16.63
CA GLU A 141 -5.12 -10.47 16.60
C GLU A 141 -3.83 -10.38 15.77
N HIS A 142 -3.87 -9.70 14.61
CA HIS A 142 -2.67 -9.44 13.83
C HIS A 142 -1.64 -8.64 14.65
N ILE A 143 -2.06 -7.63 15.41
CA ILE A 143 -1.14 -6.85 16.27
C ILE A 143 -0.51 -7.72 17.35
N SER A 144 -1.28 -8.62 17.99
CA SER A 144 -0.73 -9.56 18.96
C SER A 144 0.37 -10.42 18.31
N LEU A 145 0.05 -11.05 17.17
CA LEU A 145 1.00 -11.87 16.41
C LEU A 145 2.27 -11.09 16.02
N LEU A 146 2.13 -9.86 15.55
CA LEU A 146 3.26 -9.02 15.18
C LEU A 146 4.15 -8.70 16.40
N ARG A 147 3.57 -8.55 17.59
CA ARG A 147 4.33 -8.31 18.83
C ARG A 147 5.01 -9.57 19.34
N ASP A 148 4.33 -10.71 19.33
CA ASP A 148 4.89 -12.00 19.74
C ASP A 148 6.11 -12.37 18.89
N LYS A 149 6.03 -12.10 17.58
CA LYS A 149 7.14 -12.27 16.63
C LYS A 149 8.17 -11.15 16.66
N ARG A 150 8.03 -10.15 17.56
CA ARG A 150 8.91 -8.97 17.72
C ARG A 150 9.10 -8.17 16.42
N TRP A 151 8.07 -8.15 15.56
CA TRP A 151 8.04 -7.42 14.29
C TRP A 151 7.59 -5.97 14.44
N ILE A 152 6.92 -5.64 15.55
CA ILE A 152 6.74 -4.25 16.01
C ILE A 152 7.80 -3.97 17.08
N ARG A 153 8.52 -2.85 16.93
CA ARG A 153 9.50 -2.37 17.91
C ARG A 153 9.23 -0.91 18.26
N GLY A 154 9.75 -0.52 19.42
CA GLY A 154 9.61 0.80 20.01
C GLY A 154 8.22 1.08 20.57
N LYS A 155 8.13 2.22 21.25
CA LYS A 155 6.95 2.65 22.01
C LYS A 155 6.55 4.10 21.71
N GLU A 156 7.08 4.66 20.62
CA GLU A 156 6.84 6.02 20.16
C GLU A 156 5.91 5.99 18.95
N TYR A 157 4.77 6.66 19.07
CA TYR A 157 3.69 6.59 18.11
C TYR A 157 3.21 7.98 17.68
N VAL A 158 2.59 8.02 16.51
CA VAL A 158 1.90 9.19 15.96
C VAL A 158 0.47 8.80 15.65
N ALA A 159 -0.45 9.71 15.95
CA ALA A 159 -1.85 9.63 15.52
C ALA A 159 -2.13 10.70 14.47
N ASP A 160 -2.84 10.33 13.41
CA ASP A 160 -3.26 11.25 12.35
C ASP A 160 -4.50 10.74 11.63
N ALA A 161 -5.32 11.70 11.20
CA ALA A 161 -6.61 11.43 10.57
C ALA A 161 -6.54 11.62 9.05
N VAL A 162 -7.24 10.76 8.32
CA VAL A 162 -7.48 10.94 6.89
C VAL A 162 -8.97 11.04 6.58
N GLU A 163 -9.34 12.06 5.80
CA GLU A 163 -10.69 12.21 5.28
C GLU A 163 -10.87 11.32 4.04
N LEU A 164 -11.87 10.43 4.10
CA LEU A 164 -12.28 9.54 3.03
C LEU A 164 -13.60 10.06 2.45
N GLU A 165 -13.47 10.83 1.37
CA GLU A 165 -14.61 11.47 0.70
C GLU A 165 -15.37 10.46 -0.18
N VAL A 166 -16.70 10.43 -0.07
CA VAL A 166 -17.59 9.67 -0.95
C VAL A 166 -18.00 10.52 -2.16
N PRO A 167 -18.32 9.91 -3.32
CA PRO A 167 -18.84 10.64 -4.46
C PRO A 167 -20.14 11.41 -4.12
N TYR A 168 -20.26 12.63 -4.65
CA TYR A 168 -21.46 13.45 -4.46
C TYR A 168 -22.71 12.76 -5.00
N GLY A 169 -23.82 12.81 -4.25
CA GLY A 169 -25.09 12.20 -4.63
C GLY A 169 -25.21 10.71 -4.30
N GLU A 170 -24.17 10.06 -3.79
CA GLU A 170 -24.24 8.67 -3.32
C GLU A 170 -24.49 8.59 -1.81
N THR A 171 -25.39 7.70 -1.40
CA THR A 171 -25.63 7.42 0.02
C THR A 171 -24.78 6.24 0.48
N PHE A 172 -23.93 6.49 1.48
CA PHE A 172 -23.15 5.48 2.17
C PHE A 172 -23.58 5.41 3.64
N GLU A 173 -23.60 4.20 4.20
CA GLU A 173 -24.05 3.95 5.58
C GLU A 173 -23.12 4.61 6.60
N GLY A 174 -23.67 5.43 7.51
CA GLY A 174 -22.89 6.10 8.55
C GLY A 174 -21.96 7.21 8.04
N MET A 175 -22.15 7.70 6.81
CA MET A 175 -21.40 8.86 6.32
C MET A 175 -21.83 10.15 7.03
N GLY A 176 -20.88 11.06 7.24
CA GLY A 176 -21.14 12.40 7.74
C GLY A 176 -21.06 13.45 6.64
N ARG A 177 -21.22 14.72 7.04
CA ARG A 177 -20.93 15.88 6.18
C ARG A 177 -20.17 16.96 6.93
N VAL A 178 -19.25 17.63 6.25
CA VAL A 178 -18.51 18.78 6.78
C VAL A 178 -18.38 19.86 5.71
N TYR A 179 -18.62 21.11 6.09
CA TYR A 179 -18.42 22.23 5.19
C TYR A 179 -16.93 22.61 5.12
N LYS A 180 -16.36 22.61 3.92
CA LYS A 180 -14.96 22.98 3.70
C LYS A 180 -14.88 24.41 3.19
N LYS A 181 -14.66 25.36 4.10
CA LYS A 181 -14.56 26.80 3.78
C LYS A 181 -13.59 27.11 2.62
N LYS A 182 -12.47 26.40 2.51
CA LYS A 182 -11.49 26.59 1.42
C LYS A 182 -11.96 26.09 0.05
N GLU A 183 -12.89 25.14 0.02
CA GLU A 183 -13.43 24.54 -1.20
C GLU A 183 -14.87 25.00 -1.45
N GLU A 184 -15.41 25.86 -0.58
CA GLU A 184 -16.77 26.40 -0.57
C GLU A 184 -17.89 25.36 -0.80
N ARG A 185 -17.66 24.12 -0.36
CA ARG A 185 -18.57 23.00 -0.58
C ARG A 185 -18.66 22.07 0.62
N TYR A 186 -19.75 21.32 0.68
CA TYR A 186 -19.87 20.18 1.60
C TYR A 186 -19.07 19.00 1.07
N LYS A 187 -18.26 18.40 1.94
CA LYS A 187 -17.71 17.05 1.76
C LYS A 187 -18.56 16.05 2.53
N TYR A 188 -18.75 14.89 1.93
CA TYR A 188 -19.47 13.77 2.50
C TYR A 188 -18.52 12.59 2.63
N GLY A 189 -18.69 11.77 3.66
CA GLY A 189 -17.91 10.55 3.83
C GLY A 189 -17.48 10.30 5.27
N TYR A 190 -16.24 9.87 5.44
CA TYR A 190 -15.72 9.38 6.72
C TYR A 190 -14.42 10.05 7.13
N LYS A 191 -14.12 9.96 8.42
CA LYS A 191 -12.82 10.22 9.00
C LYS A 191 -12.24 8.90 9.50
N LEU A 192 -11.03 8.59 9.05
CA LEU A 192 -10.26 7.42 9.48
C LEU A 192 -9.06 7.90 10.29
N GLU A 193 -9.09 7.60 11.58
CA GLU A 193 -7.99 7.83 12.49
C GLU A 193 -7.01 6.66 12.47
N LEU A 194 -5.72 6.94 12.43
CA LEU A 194 -4.67 5.93 12.32
C LEU A 194 -3.60 6.15 13.39
N LEU A 195 -3.20 5.06 14.04
CA LEU A 195 -2.12 5.03 15.02
C LEU A 195 -0.94 4.22 14.47
N MET A 196 0.23 4.85 14.35
CA MET A 196 1.41 4.25 13.71
C MET A 196 2.67 4.46 14.55
N ASN A 197 3.55 3.46 14.66
CA ASN A 197 4.86 3.68 15.32
C ASN A 197 5.78 4.48 14.39
N VAL A 198 6.62 5.34 14.98
CA VAL A 198 7.53 6.23 14.24
C VAL A 198 9.01 6.01 14.57
N THR A 199 9.35 4.82 15.07
CA THR A 199 10.72 4.55 15.55
C THR A 199 11.81 4.95 14.55
N THR A 200 12.93 5.42 15.09
CA THR A 200 14.18 5.72 14.37
C THR A 200 14.72 4.55 13.54
N THR A 201 14.21 3.32 13.73
CA THR A 201 14.58 2.12 12.98
C THR A 201 13.90 2.00 11.60
N GLY A 202 12.96 2.88 11.25
CA GLY A 202 12.25 2.85 9.96
C GLY A 202 11.16 1.76 9.84
N ARG A 203 10.88 1.02 10.92
CA ARG A 203 9.92 -0.08 10.95
C ARG A 203 8.49 0.39 11.22
N LEU A 204 7.94 1.18 10.31
CA LEU A 204 6.60 1.77 10.44
C LEU A 204 5.50 0.72 10.29
N ARG A 205 4.60 0.66 11.27
CA ARG A 205 3.50 -0.29 11.40
C ARG A 205 2.29 0.43 11.98
N PHE A 206 1.13 0.22 11.38
CA PHE A 206 -0.13 0.64 11.95
C PHE A 206 -0.52 -0.32 13.08
N ILE A 207 -0.90 0.21 14.24
CA ILE A 207 -1.33 -0.59 15.39
C ILE A 207 -2.75 -0.31 15.85
N GLY A 208 -3.40 0.67 15.24
CA GLY A 208 -4.74 1.09 15.61
C GLY A 208 -5.41 1.86 14.50
N ALA A 209 -6.72 1.67 14.38
CA ALA A 209 -7.55 2.40 13.44
C ALA A 209 -8.99 2.58 13.97
N ALA A 210 -9.59 3.73 13.70
CA ALA A 210 -11.00 3.98 13.98
C ALA A 210 -11.65 4.79 12.85
N LEU A 211 -12.82 4.34 12.41
CA LEU A 211 -13.61 4.95 11.34
C LEU A 211 -14.88 5.56 11.93
N ALA A 212 -15.20 6.78 11.52
CA ALA A 212 -16.43 7.47 11.92
C ALA A 212 -16.89 8.46 10.83
N PRO A 213 -18.08 9.08 10.96
CA PRO A 213 -18.52 10.13 10.05
C PRO A 213 -17.46 11.24 9.87
N ILE A 214 -17.37 11.88 8.70
CA ILE A 214 -16.29 12.86 8.37
C ILE A 214 -16.20 14.04 9.35
N ASN A 215 -17.30 14.43 10.00
CA ASN A 215 -17.37 15.51 10.98
C ASN A 215 -16.96 15.08 12.40
N SER A 216 -16.52 13.85 12.59
CA SER A 216 -16.14 13.32 13.91
C SER A 216 -14.88 13.98 14.48
N ASP A 217 -14.82 14.05 15.80
CA ASP A 217 -13.67 14.53 16.55
C ASP A 217 -12.55 13.48 16.57
N GLU A 218 -11.35 13.89 16.18
CA GLU A 218 -10.14 13.05 16.13
C GLU A 218 -9.74 12.54 17.52
N ARG A 219 -9.99 13.34 18.56
CA ARG A 219 -9.72 12.97 19.95
C ARG A 219 -10.58 11.80 20.39
N ALA A 220 -11.86 11.79 19.98
CA ALA A 220 -12.78 10.69 20.28
C ALA A 220 -12.41 9.41 19.51
N LEU A 221 -11.98 9.55 18.24
CA LEU A 221 -11.50 8.42 17.45
C LEU A 221 -10.23 7.80 18.04
N LEU A 222 -9.26 8.62 18.47
CA LEU A 222 -8.04 8.13 19.11
C LEU A 222 -8.36 7.44 20.45
N ILE A 223 -9.28 7.99 21.27
CA ILE A 223 -9.77 7.30 22.46
C ILE A 223 -10.34 5.93 22.10
N THR A 224 -11.16 5.85 21.05
CA THR A 224 -11.73 4.59 20.56
C THR A 224 -10.64 3.58 20.19
N ILE A 225 -9.55 4.02 19.57
CA ILE A 225 -8.39 3.16 19.27
C ILE A 225 -7.78 2.61 20.55
N LEU A 226 -7.52 3.47 21.55
CA LEU A 226 -6.93 3.04 22.83
C LEU A 226 -7.85 2.04 23.56
N GLU A 227 -9.16 2.29 23.56
CA GLU A 227 -10.15 1.39 24.16
C GLU A 227 -10.25 0.04 23.43
N LYS A 228 -10.15 0.04 22.09
CA LYS A 228 -10.08 -1.20 21.30
C LYS A 228 -8.79 -1.98 21.58
N ILE A 229 -7.66 -1.32 21.76
CA ILE A 229 -6.41 -1.96 22.18
C ILE A 229 -6.62 -2.68 23.53
N GLU A 230 -7.21 -2.02 24.52
CA GLU A 230 -7.49 -2.67 25.82
C GLU A 230 -8.51 -3.80 25.69
N LYS A 231 -9.57 -3.61 24.89
CA LYS A 231 -10.61 -4.62 24.67
C LYS A 231 -10.03 -5.92 24.08
N HIS A 232 -9.18 -5.80 23.05
CA HIS A 232 -8.74 -6.96 22.28
C HIS A 232 -7.38 -7.53 22.70
N LEU A 233 -6.48 -6.72 23.25
CA LEU A 233 -5.16 -7.18 23.69
C LEU A 233 -5.07 -7.37 25.21
N GLY A 234 -6.01 -6.81 25.97
CA GLY A 234 -6.07 -6.87 27.42
C GLY A 234 -5.91 -5.51 28.10
N LYS A 235 -6.51 -5.38 29.29
CA LYS A 235 -6.45 -4.15 30.11
C LYS A 235 -4.99 -3.79 30.43
N GLY A 236 -4.64 -2.51 30.34
CA GLY A 236 -3.28 -2.03 30.60
C GLY A 236 -2.30 -2.17 29.42
N LYS A 237 -2.63 -2.94 28.38
CA LYS A 237 -1.75 -3.12 27.21
C LYS A 237 -1.40 -1.83 26.49
N VAL A 238 -2.26 -0.82 26.55
CA VAL A 238 -1.96 0.50 25.99
C VAL A 238 -0.64 1.04 26.51
N LYS A 239 -0.38 0.97 27.82
CA LYS A 239 0.88 1.44 28.42
C LYS A 239 2.08 0.54 28.08
N ASP A 240 1.84 -0.77 27.95
CA ASP A 240 2.89 -1.70 27.53
C ASP A 240 3.35 -1.47 26.09
N ILE A 241 2.45 -0.97 25.24
CA ILE A 241 2.66 -0.75 23.82
C ILE A 241 3.17 0.67 23.57
N ILE A 242 2.59 1.68 24.22
CA ILE A 242 2.75 3.10 23.90
C ILE A 242 3.32 3.84 25.10
N ASP A 243 4.53 4.34 24.96
CA ASP A 243 5.14 5.26 25.93
C ASP A 243 4.83 6.69 25.59
N SER A 244 4.94 7.06 24.30
CA SER A 244 4.70 8.44 23.87
C SER A 244 3.87 8.55 22.59
N LEU A 245 3.03 9.59 22.54
CA LEU A 245 2.24 9.99 21.39
C LEU A 245 2.63 11.39 20.90
N THR A 246 2.93 11.49 19.62
CA THR A 246 3.04 12.78 18.94
C THR A 246 1.75 13.07 18.18
N LEU A 247 1.16 14.24 18.43
CA LEU A 247 -0.17 14.62 17.96
C LEU A 247 -0.12 15.98 17.27
N ASP A 248 -0.89 16.18 16.20
CA ASP A 248 -1.04 17.51 15.61
C ASP A 248 -1.82 18.45 16.53
N ARG A 249 -1.79 19.76 16.24
CA ARG A 249 -2.54 20.79 16.98
C ARG A 249 -4.06 20.57 17.01
N GLY A 250 -4.60 19.80 16.06
CA GLY A 250 -6.03 19.43 16.03
C GLY A 250 -6.47 18.63 17.26
N TYR A 251 -5.53 17.93 17.91
CA TYR A 251 -5.76 17.16 19.14
C TYR A 251 -5.76 17.99 20.41
N TRP A 252 -5.56 19.32 20.30
CA TRP A 252 -5.53 20.17 21.47
C TRP A 252 -6.83 20.07 22.28
N GLY A 253 -6.68 19.81 23.56
CA GLY A 253 -7.78 19.74 24.51
C GLY A 253 -7.26 19.34 25.87
N ALA A 254 -7.29 20.27 26.83
CA ALA A 254 -6.69 20.07 28.15
C ALA A 254 -7.18 18.78 28.84
N HIS A 255 -8.49 18.51 28.77
CA HIS A 255 -9.05 17.28 29.33
C HIS A 255 -8.62 16.00 28.60
N PHE A 256 -8.53 16.06 27.26
CA PHE A 256 -8.07 14.94 26.45
C PHE A 256 -6.60 14.61 26.75
N LEU A 257 -5.72 15.63 26.77
CA LEU A 257 -4.31 15.47 27.12
C LEU A 257 -4.11 14.95 28.55
N TRP A 258 -4.90 15.47 29.50
CA TRP A 258 -4.92 14.95 30.87
C TRP A 258 -5.28 13.46 30.92
N LYS A 259 -6.33 13.07 30.18
CA LYS A 259 -6.80 11.68 30.11
C LYS A 259 -5.73 10.76 29.52
N LEU A 260 -4.98 11.17 28.49
CA LEU A 260 -3.86 10.39 27.94
C LEU A 260 -2.85 10.01 29.02
N LYS A 261 -2.41 10.99 29.81
CA LYS A 261 -1.41 10.77 30.85
C LYS A 261 -1.94 9.98 32.04
N HIS A 262 -3.13 10.29 32.52
CA HIS A 262 -3.64 9.75 33.79
C HIS A 262 -4.41 8.44 33.64
N ARG A 263 -5.14 8.23 32.53
CA ARG A 263 -5.87 6.98 32.29
C ARG A 263 -4.97 5.90 31.69
N TRP A 264 -4.11 6.26 30.74
CA TRP A 264 -3.32 5.30 29.97
C TRP A 264 -1.80 5.41 30.20
N GLY A 265 -1.33 6.34 31.04
CA GLY A 265 0.09 6.48 31.33
C GLY A 265 0.94 6.95 30.14
N ILE A 266 0.31 7.51 29.10
CA ILE A 266 0.99 7.89 27.86
C ILE A 266 1.56 9.30 28.01
N ASP A 267 2.85 9.45 27.67
CA ASP A 267 3.43 10.76 27.46
C ASP A 267 3.03 11.33 26.11
N PHE A 268 2.92 12.65 25.99
CA PHE A 268 2.51 13.26 24.73
C PHE A 268 3.41 14.40 24.32
N VAL A 269 3.41 14.70 23.02
CA VAL A 269 3.93 15.94 22.43
C VAL A 269 2.89 16.44 21.44
N THR A 270 2.41 17.67 21.63
CA THR A 270 1.50 18.33 20.68
C THR A 270 1.88 19.80 20.50
N LEU A 271 1.43 20.42 19.43
CA LEU A 271 1.58 21.86 19.23
C LEU A 271 0.36 22.59 19.83
N VAL A 272 0.60 23.72 20.49
CA VAL A 272 -0.50 24.59 20.93
C VAL A 272 -1.35 25.01 19.72
N ARG A 273 -2.68 25.03 19.90
CA ARG A 273 -3.63 25.30 18.81
C ARG A 273 -3.59 26.75 18.35
N ASP A 274 -3.72 27.67 19.31
CA ASP A 274 -3.89 29.11 19.10
C ASP A 274 -3.08 29.92 20.12
N ASP A 275 -2.69 31.14 19.75
CA ASP A 275 -1.88 32.03 20.61
C ASP A 275 -2.70 32.71 21.73
N ASP A 276 -4.02 32.69 21.67
CA ASP A 276 -4.94 33.34 22.62
C ASP A 276 -5.25 32.50 23.87
N LEU A 277 -4.83 31.23 23.88
CA LEU A 277 -5.05 30.30 24.98
C LEU A 277 -4.35 30.75 26.28
N ASP A 278 -5.00 30.55 27.44
CA ASP A 278 -4.40 30.83 28.77
C ASP A 278 -3.02 30.18 28.95
N PHE A 279 -2.87 28.97 28.40
CA PHE A 279 -1.59 28.25 28.43
C PHE A 279 -0.47 29.02 27.73
N VAL A 280 -0.75 29.77 26.66
CA VAL A 280 0.25 30.61 25.98
C VAL A 280 0.62 31.79 26.85
N LYS A 281 -0.37 32.49 27.43
CA LYS A 281 -0.12 33.61 28.37
C LYS A 281 0.78 33.19 29.54
N HIS A 282 0.57 31.98 30.04
CA HIS A 282 1.43 31.36 31.05
C HIS A 282 2.87 31.12 30.60
N VAL A 283 3.05 30.68 29.35
CA VAL A 283 4.39 30.53 28.75
C VAL A 283 5.05 31.91 28.61
N GLU A 284 4.33 32.92 28.12
CA GLU A 284 4.86 34.28 28.00
C GLU A 284 5.29 34.85 29.34
N TYR A 285 4.44 34.74 30.37
CA TYR A 285 4.79 35.19 31.72
C TYR A 285 6.09 34.53 32.24
N TYR A 286 6.29 33.24 31.94
CA TYR A 286 7.54 32.57 32.31
C TYR A 286 8.73 33.06 31.48
N LEU A 287 8.54 33.30 30.17
CA LEU A 287 9.59 33.83 29.29
C LEU A 287 10.05 35.22 29.73
N ASP A 288 9.11 36.08 30.11
CA ASP A 288 9.38 37.45 30.54
C ASP A 288 9.94 37.50 31.97
N GLY A 289 9.42 36.68 32.88
CA GLY A 289 9.81 36.71 34.30
C GLY A 289 11.09 35.94 34.62
N VAL A 290 11.38 34.85 33.91
CA VAL A 290 12.52 33.96 34.19
C VAL A 290 13.65 34.12 33.16
N GLU A 291 13.37 34.74 32.01
CA GLU A 291 14.32 34.96 30.91
C GLU A 291 15.18 33.71 30.58
N PRO A 292 14.55 32.56 30.23
CA PRO A 292 15.28 31.31 30.09
C PRO A 292 16.27 31.35 28.91
N THR A 293 17.45 30.74 29.11
CA THR A 293 18.47 30.66 28.06
C THR A 293 18.00 29.80 26.87
N PHE A 294 18.00 30.40 25.67
CA PHE A 294 17.71 29.69 24.44
C PHE A 294 18.97 28.98 23.91
N LYS A 295 18.84 27.70 23.62
CA LYS A 295 19.86 26.92 22.91
C LYS A 295 19.68 27.12 21.40
N GLU A 296 20.77 27.40 20.69
CA GLU A 296 20.74 27.50 19.22
C GLU A 296 21.14 26.18 18.58
N ARG A 297 20.41 25.76 17.55
CA ARG A 297 20.69 24.53 16.79
C ARG A 297 20.54 24.78 15.31
N TRP A 298 21.44 24.22 14.51
CA TRP A 298 21.27 24.09 13.07
C TRP A 298 20.53 22.79 12.76
N ILE A 299 19.47 22.89 11.98
CA ILE A 299 18.69 21.75 11.51
C ILE A 299 18.71 21.68 10.00
N THR A 300 18.63 20.47 9.46
CA THR A 300 18.39 20.26 8.03
C THR A 300 16.89 20.12 7.77
N VAL A 301 16.39 20.91 6.84
CA VAL A 301 15.00 20.89 6.37
C VAL A 301 15.02 20.55 4.88
N LYS A 302 14.14 19.65 4.44
CA LYS A 302 13.99 19.32 3.02
C LYS A 302 12.88 20.19 2.44
N LYS A 303 13.22 21.02 1.45
CA LYS A 303 12.29 21.93 0.79
C LYS A 303 12.39 21.71 -0.72
N ARG A 304 11.28 21.30 -1.35
CA ARG A 304 11.22 20.98 -2.80
C ARG A 304 12.36 20.05 -3.27
N GLY A 305 12.70 19.05 -2.47
CA GLY A 305 13.79 18.10 -2.77
C GLY A 305 15.20 18.55 -2.37
N LYS A 306 15.44 19.84 -2.16
CA LYS A 306 16.74 20.38 -1.71
C LYS A 306 16.86 20.36 -0.18
N LYS A 307 18.05 20.05 0.32
CA LYS A 307 18.39 20.13 1.75
C LYS A 307 18.87 21.55 2.06
N GLU A 308 18.14 22.25 2.92
CA GLU A 308 18.51 23.58 3.42
C GLU A 308 18.86 23.47 4.90
N LYS A 309 19.92 24.17 5.34
CA LYS A 309 20.22 24.34 6.75
C LYS A 309 19.43 25.55 7.27
N LYS A 310 18.77 25.38 8.41
CA LYS A 310 18.01 26.42 9.08
C LYS A 310 18.46 26.51 10.54
N LYS A 311 18.66 27.72 11.05
CA LYS A 311 18.94 27.95 12.47
C LYS A 311 17.61 28.04 13.24
N ILE A 312 17.55 27.37 14.39
CA ILE A 312 16.43 27.45 15.33
C ILE A 312 16.98 27.79 16.72
N ARG A 313 16.18 28.52 17.50
CA ARG A 313 16.41 28.79 18.92
C ARG A 313 15.34 28.07 19.72
N LEU A 314 15.72 27.38 20.78
CA LEU A 314 14.78 26.60 21.58
C LEU A 314 15.08 26.64 23.07
N CYS A 315 14.04 26.75 23.89
CA CYS A 315 14.11 26.64 25.34
C CYS A 315 13.03 25.69 25.86
N GLY A 316 13.30 25.06 27.00
CA GLY A 316 12.37 24.15 27.67
C GLY A 316 11.90 24.72 28.99
N ILE A 317 10.60 24.56 29.27
CA ILE A 317 9.95 25.03 30.49
C ILE A 317 9.21 23.85 31.10
N ASN A 318 9.44 23.59 32.39
CA ASN A 318 8.75 22.51 33.12
C ASN A 318 7.75 23.11 34.12
N GLY A 319 6.69 22.36 34.44
CA GLY A 319 5.81 22.69 35.58
C GLY A 319 4.73 23.74 35.31
N LEU A 320 4.32 23.92 34.05
CA LEU A 320 3.23 24.81 33.65
C LEU A 320 1.86 24.16 33.93
N SER A 321 0.90 24.91 34.47
CA SER A 321 -0.45 24.38 34.72
C SER A 321 -1.23 24.20 33.42
N LEU A 322 -1.76 23.00 33.22
CA LEU A 322 -2.74 22.70 32.17
C LEU A 322 -4.14 22.89 32.76
N ARG A 323 -4.89 23.87 32.27
CA ARG A 323 -6.21 24.22 32.82
C ARG A 323 -7.34 23.95 31.84
N ARG A 324 -8.51 23.64 32.38
CA ARG A 324 -9.77 23.63 31.65
C ARG A 324 -10.67 24.75 32.18
N TYR A 325 -11.34 25.42 31.25
CA TYR A 325 -12.41 26.37 31.54
C TYR A 325 -13.75 25.67 31.27
N THR A 326 -14.70 25.82 32.20
CA THR A 326 -16.10 25.43 31.99
C THR A 326 -16.86 26.57 31.32
N ASP A 327 -18.08 26.30 30.83
CA ASP A 327 -18.95 27.31 30.21
C ASP A 327 -19.29 28.45 31.20
N GLU A 328 -19.32 28.15 32.51
CA GLU A 328 -19.44 29.13 33.60
C GLU A 328 -18.15 29.91 33.93
N GLY A 329 -17.08 29.76 33.14
CA GLY A 329 -15.79 30.39 33.37
C GLY A 329 -14.95 29.80 34.52
N LYS A 330 -15.49 28.81 35.26
CA LYS A 330 -14.75 28.14 36.34
C LYS A 330 -13.53 27.39 35.79
N LYS A 331 -12.42 27.60 36.48
CA LYS A 331 -11.11 27.11 36.10
C LYS A 331 -10.75 25.89 36.90
N LYS A 332 -10.63 24.74 36.23
CA LYS A 332 -10.13 23.50 36.83
C LYS A 332 -8.67 23.30 36.43
N ASP A 333 -7.77 23.26 37.41
CA ASP A 333 -6.39 22.82 37.17
C ASP A 333 -6.41 21.30 36.93
N LEU A 334 -5.85 20.88 35.79
CA LEU A 334 -5.71 19.48 35.41
C LEU A 334 -4.28 18.97 35.67
N GLY A 335 -3.45 19.75 36.34
CA GLY A 335 -2.10 19.37 36.72
C GLY A 335 -1.03 20.02 35.86
N LYS A 336 0.19 19.51 36.00
CA LYS A 336 1.39 20.13 35.41
C LYS A 336 1.80 19.46 34.11
N VAL A 337 2.20 20.27 33.15
CA VAL A 337 2.82 19.89 31.88
C VAL A 337 4.05 20.75 31.64
N ASN A 338 4.84 20.35 30.67
CA ASN A 338 6.04 21.04 30.23
C ASN A 338 5.82 21.60 28.82
N CYS A 339 6.68 22.50 28.38
CA CYS A 339 6.68 22.97 27.01
C CYS A 339 8.08 23.22 26.47
N VAL A 340 8.19 23.17 25.14
CA VAL A 340 9.36 23.63 24.40
C VAL A 340 8.92 24.78 23.51
N VAL A 341 9.55 25.94 23.70
CA VAL A 341 9.37 27.10 22.83
C VAL A 341 10.45 27.04 21.76
N VAL A 342 10.04 27.04 20.49
CA VAL A 342 10.94 27.09 19.34
C VAL A 342 10.69 28.36 18.57
N ILE A 343 11.76 29.12 18.36
CA ILE A 343 11.77 30.33 17.56
C ILE A 343 12.59 30.05 16.30
N ASP A 344 11.99 30.31 15.16
CA ASP A 344 12.63 30.15 13.86
C ASP A 344 12.25 31.28 12.90
N GLU A 345 13.00 31.45 11.82
CA GLU A 345 12.69 32.46 10.81
C GLU A 345 12.06 31.80 9.57
N TYR A 346 10.92 32.31 9.10
CA TYR A 346 10.31 31.85 7.86
C TYR A 346 9.80 33.01 7.03
N LYS A 347 10.27 33.11 5.79
CA LYS A 347 9.94 34.21 4.87
C LYS A 347 10.20 35.58 5.53
N LYS A 348 11.35 35.77 6.16
CA LYS A 348 11.73 37.00 6.88
C LYS A 348 10.83 37.38 8.06
N ARG A 349 10.03 36.44 8.57
CA ARG A 349 9.21 36.62 9.77
C ARG A 349 9.63 35.65 10.84
N ILE A 350 9.82 36.17 12.05
CA ILE A 350 10.04 35.36 13.25
C ILE A 350 8.75 34.57 13.51
N ARG A 351 8.89 33.27 13.67
CA ARG A 351 7.80 32.36 14.04
C ARG A 351 8.12 31.72 15.36
N ARG A 352 7.18 31.81 16.28
CA ARG A 352 7.19 31.09 17.55
C ARG A 352 6.30 29.85 17.44
N ARG A 353 6.75 28.75 18.03
CA ARG A 353 5.99 27.50 18.17
C ARG A 353 6.14 27.00 19.58
N ILE A 354 5.02 26.66 20.21
CA ILE A 354 5.00 26.13 21.57
C ILE A 354 4.56 24.67 21.48
N TYR A 355 5.46 23.75 21.81
CA TYR A 355 5.18 22.33 21.91
C TYR A 355 4.86 21.99 23.37
N VAL A 356 3.72 21.38 23.63
CA VAL A 356 3.30 20.97 24.98
C VAL A 356 3.54 19.49 25.15
N THR A 357 4.09 19.11 26.29
CA THR A 357 4.49 17.74 26.56
C THR A 357 4.46 17.40 28.04
N THR A 358 4.41 16.10 28.37
CA THR A 358 4.66 15.60 29.73
C THR A 358 6.11 15.15 29.94
N LEU A 359 6.91 15.09 28.87
CA LEU A 359 8.34 14.77 28.92
C LEU A 359 9.13 15.93 29.53
N ASN A 360 10.26 15.65 30.16
CA ASN A 360 11.15 16.70 30.67
C ASN A 360 11.66 17.58 29.52
N ALA A 361 11.29 18.86 29.54
CA ALA A 361 11.64 19.81 28.50
C ALA A 361 12.97 20.54 28.75
N LYS A 362 13.43 20.64 30.01
CA LYS A 362 14.66 21.37 30.36
C LYS A 362 15.94 20.62 29.93
N ASP A 363 15.96 19.29 30.11
CA ASP A 363 17.15 18.48 29.86
C ASP A 363 17.53 18.46 28.36
N ASP A 364 16.60 18.01 27.51
CA ASP A 364 16.78 17.94 26.06
C ASP A 364 15.53 18.44 25.29
N PRO A 365 15.33 19.76 25.21
CA PRO A 365 14.24 20.36 24.43
C PRO A 365 14.33 20.02 22.93
N PHE A 366 15.53 19.69 22.43
CA PHE A 366 15.72 19.32 21.02
C PHE A 366 15.15 17.93 20.72
N LYS A 367 15.19 16.99 21.68
CA LYS A 367 14.53 15.67 21.54
C LYS A 367 13.04 15.81 21.32
N ILE A 368 12.35 16.65 22.08
CA ILE A 368 10.90 16.90 21.93
C ILE A 368 10.59 17.51 20.56
N TYR A 369 11.39 18.49 20.14
CA TYR A 369 11.27 19.06 18.80
C TYR A 369 11.43 18.01 17.69
N ARG A 370 12.41 17.10 17.82
CA ARG A 370 12.65 16.01 16.87
C ARG A 370 11.50 15.01 16.86
N LEU A 371 11.00 14.58 18.03
CA LEU A 371 9.81 13.71 18.14
C LEU A 371 8.63 14.31 17.39
N TYR A 372 8.36 15.61 17.58
CA TYR A 372 7.28 16.27 16.84
C TYR A 372 7.54 16.33 15.33
N LYS A 373 8.79 16.51 14.91
CA LYS A 373 9.15 16.53 13.49
C LYS A 373 8.91 15.18 12.82
N ASP A 374 9.12 14.08 13.54
CA ASP A 374 8.90 12.72 13.04
C ASP A 374 7.43 12.42 12.76
N ARG A 375 6.49 13.24 13.26
CA ARG A 375 5.08 13.28 12.83
C ARG A 375 4.94 13.30 11.30
N TRP A 376 5.82 14.04 10.60
CA TRP A 376 5.76 14.16 9.13
C TRP A 376 5.91 12.81 8.40
N THR A 377 6.46 11.79 9.08
CA THR A 377 6.60 10.43 8.57
C THR A 377 5.23 9.76 8.33
N ILE A 378 4.23 9.97 9.20
CA ILE A 378 2.89 9.38 8.98
C ILE A 378 2.21 9.98 7.75
N GLU A 379 2.32 11.29 7.55
CA GLU A 379 1.76 11.99 6.38
C GLU A 379 2.36 11.46 5.07
N ASN A 380 3.70 11.33 5.00
CA ASN A 380 4.39 11.07 3.73
C ASN A 380 4.67 9.61 3.43
N GLN A 381 4.93 8.79 4.45
CA GLN A 381 5.27 7.38 4.28
C GLN A 381 4.10 6.45 4.65
N GLY A 382 3.21 6.89 5.55
CA GLY A 382 1.99 6.16 5.91
C GLY A 382 0.82 6.50 4.97
N ILE A 383 0.13 7.61 5.22
CA ILE A 383 -1.14 7.99 4.59
C ILE A 383 -1.01 8.16 3.07
N ARG A 384 0.07 8.81 2.60
CA ARG A 384 0.32 8.96 1.16
C ARG A 384 0.50 7.61 0.48
N TYR A 385 1.25 6.69 1.08
CA TYR A 385 1.43 5.35 0.52
C TYR A 385 0.12 4.55 0.55
N LEU A 386 -0.67 4.62 1.63
CA LEU A 386 -2.02 4.04 1.68
C LEU A 386 -2.93 4.59 0.57
N SER A 387 -2.86 5.90 0.31
CA SER A 387 -3.66 6.53 -0.76
C SER A 387 -3.21 6.11 -2.16
N GLN A 388 -1.90 6.04 -2.41
CA GLN A 388 -1.34 5.80 -3.74
C GLN A 388 -1.25 4.31 -4.11
N ARG A 389 -0.82 3.45 -3.18
CA ARG A 389 -0.58 2.02 -3.43
C ARG A 389 -1.79 1.14 -3.13
N TRP A 390 -2.56 1.49 -2.11
CA TRP A 390 -3.67 0.67 -1.61
C TRP A 390 -5.05 1.25 -1.92
N SER A 391 -5.09 2.42 -2.57
CA SER A 391 -6.33 3.13 -2.88
C SER A 391 -7.29 3.13 -1.68
N ILE A 392 -6.82 3.51 -0.50
CA ILE A 392 -7.64 3.46 0.74
C ILE A 392 -8.93 4.30 0.63
N ARG A 393 -8.96 5.25 -0.31
CA ARG A 393 -10.11 6.10 -0.63
C ARG A 393 -11.18 5.40 -1.47
N ASP A 394 -10.89 4.25 -2.08
CA ASP A 394 -11.86 3.46 -2.82
C ASP A 394 -12.57 2.47 -1.89
N PHE A 395 -13.89 2.50 -1.81
CA PHE A 395 -14.62 1.61 -0.90
C PHE A 395 -14.95 0.24 -1.54
N ALA A 396 -14.99 -0.82 -0.73
CA ALA A 396 -15.45 -2.14 -1.17
C ALA A 396 -16.97 -2.19 -1.42
N GLY A 397 -17.72 -1.29 -0.80
CA GLY A 397 -19.17 -1.21 -0.86
C GLY A 397 -19.69 0.02 -0.14
N ARG A 398 -21.02 0.10 0.01
CA ARG A 398 -21.70 1.23 0.65
C ARG A 398 -22.11 0.99 2.11
N THR A 399 -21.96 -0.24 2.61
CA THR A 399 -22.28 -0.57 4.01
C THR A 399 -21.05 -0.35 4.89
N LEU A 400 -21.25 0.07 6.13
CA LEU A 400 -20.17 0.36 7.07
C LEU A 400 -19.31 -0.88 7.34
N ASN A 401 -19.94 -2.05 7.46
CA ASN A 401 -19.27 -3.35 7.56
C ASN A 401 -18.26 -3.58 6.43
N SER A 402 -18.69 -3.47 5.17
CA SER A 402 -17.83 -3.67 4.00
C SER A 402 -16.67 -2.66 3.92
N ILE A 403 -16.92 -1.42 4.33
CA ILE A 403 -15.92 -0.35 4.31
C ILE A 403 -14.85 -0.65 5.35
N GLN A 404 -15.26 -0.95 6.58
CA GLN A 404 -14.34 -1.25 7.68
C GLN A 404 -13.55 -2.53 7.42
N ALA A 405 -14.20 -3.62 6.97
CA ALA A 405 -13.53 -4.88 6.67
C ALA A 405 -12.40 -4.70 5.65
N ARG A 406 -12.66 -3.93 4.58
CA ARG A 406 -11.63 -3.59 3.59
C ARG A 406 -10.50 -2.77 4.21
N ILE A 407 -10.82 -1.68 4.92
CA ILE A 407 -9.81 -0.79 5.50
C ILE A 407 -8.87 -1.57 6.42
N LEU A 408 -9.42 -2.38 7.33
CA LEU A 408 -8.60 -3.15 8.27
C LEU A 408 -7.79 -4.24 7.56
N THR A 409 -8.35 -4.90 6.54
CA THR A 409 -7.59 -5.82 5.65
C THR A 409 -6.40 -5.12 5.00
N VAL A 410 -6.60 -3.93 4.43
CA VAL A 410 -5.54 -3.13 3.80
C VAL A 410 -4.44 -2.77 4.80
N LEU A 411 -4.79 -2.40 6.04
CA LEU A 411 -3.80 -2.08 7.07
C LEU A 411 -2.97 -3.31 7.51
N ILE A 412 -3.60 -4.49 7.61
CA ILE A 412 -2.90 -5.75 7.89
C ILE A 412 -1.93 -6.07 6.74
N LEU A 413 -2.39 -5.98 5.50
CA LEU A 413 -1.57 -6.24 4.31
C LEU A 413 -0.43 -5.23 4.16
N TYR A 414 -0.67 -3.95 4.48
CA TYR A 414 0.39 -2.94 4.56
C TYR A 414 1.48 -3.38 5.53
N ASN A 415 1.10 -3.79 6.74
CA ASN A 415 2.08 -4.24 7.74
C ASN A 415 2.81 -5.50 7.26
N ALA A 416 2.11 -6.46 6.65
CA ALA A 416 2.70 -7.67 6.09
C ALA A 416 3.77 -7.35 5.03
N VAL A 417 3.44 -6.48 4.06
CA VAL A 417 4.37 -6.03 3.02
C VAL A 417 5.59 -5.35 3.64
N LYS A 418 5.40 -4.46 4.61
CA LYS A 418 6.51 -3.78 5.29
C LYS A 418 7.40 -4.72 6.09
N ILE A 419 6.87 -5.83 6.59
CA ILE A 419 7.65 -6.87 7.27
C ILE A 419 8.42 -7.70 6.26
N LEU A 420 7.80 -8.04 5.13
CA LEU A 420 8.45 -8.74 4.04
C LEU A 420 9.61 -7.90 3.49
N GLU A 421 9.38 -6.63 3.15
CA GLU A 421 10.42 -5.70 2.71
C GLU A 421 11.60 -5.68 3.68
N MET A 422 11.34 -5.53 4.99
CA MET A 422 12.37 -5.55 6.03
C MET A 422 13.15 -6.88 6.08
N LYS A 423 12.49 -8.03 5.87
CA LYS A 423 13.17 -9.34 5.85
C LYS A 423 14.06 -9.53 4.63
N TYR A 424 13.85 -8.75 3.57
CA TYR A 424 14.50 -8.92 2.28
C TYR A 424 15.30 -7.68 1.81
N GLU A 425 15.47 -6.64 2.63
CA GLU A 425 16.23 -5.42 2.32
C GLU A 425 17.64 -5.72 1.75
N ASP A 426 18.34 -6.73 2.27
CA ASP A 426 19.68 -7.16 1.80
C ASP A 426 19.65 -8.28 0.73
N LYS A 427 18.46 -8.70 0.30
CA LYS A 427 18.24 -9.90 -0.52
C LYS A 427 17.28 -9.67 -1.69
N MET A 428 16.96 -8.43 -2.05
CA MET A 428 16.00 -8.11 -3.11
C MET A 428 16.37 -8.73 -4.47
N GLU A 429 17.66 -8.92 -4.76
CA GLU A 429 18.11 -9.58 -5.97
C GLU A 429 17.94 -11.11 -5.89
N LYS A 430 18.20 -11.72 -4.74
CA LYS A 430 17.85 -13.13 -4.44
C LYS A 430 16.32 -13.33 -4.44
N LEU A 431 15.55 -12.32 -4.03
CA LEU A 431 14.10 -12.36 -4.04
C LEU A 431 13.57 -12.32 -5.48
N LYS A 432 14.01 -11.35 -6.30
CA LYS A 432 13.72 -11.32 -7.73
C LYS A 432 14.13 -12.62 -8.43
N LYS A 433 15.28 -13.20 -8.07
CA LYS A 433 15.72 -14.50 -8.58
C LYS A 433 14.78 -15.64 -8.14
N LYS A 434 14.40 -15.71 -6.85
CA LYS A 434 13.43 -16.70 -6.36
C LYS A 434 12.02 -16.50 -6.96
N MET A 435 11.60 -15.26 -7.20
CA MET A 435 10.33 -14.92 -7.84
C MET A 435 10.34 -15.32 -9.32
N ARG A 436 11.48 -15.14 -10.01
CA ARG A 436 11.71 -15.66 -11.36
C ARG A 436 11.75 -17.18 -11.40
N GLU A 437 12.53 -17.83 -10.52
CA GLU A 437 12.61 -19.29 -10.40
C GLU A 437 11.27 -19.94 -10.01
N LYS A 438 10.44 -19.26 -9.19
CA LYS A 438 9.07 -19.70 -8.88
C LYS A 438 8.08 -19.42 -10.00
N GLY A 439 8.17 -18.26 -10.66
CA GLY A 439 7.41 -17.97 -11.88
C GLY A 439 7.70 -18.98 -13.00
N GLU A 440 8.96 -19.42 -13.11
CA GLU A 440 9.42 -20.52 -13.97
C GLU A 440 9.06 -21.93 -13.43
N ARG A 441 8.49 -22.06 -12.24
CA ARG A 441 7.90 -23.32 -11.74
C ARG A 441 6.37 -23.28 -11.77
N SER A 442 5.76 -22.11 -11.91
CA SER A 442 4.30 -21.87 -11.97
C SER A 442 3.69 -22.18 -13.34
N TYR A 443 4.36 -22.99 -14.18
CA TYR A 443 3.95 -23.38 -15.54
C TYR A 443 2.70 -24.29 -15.62
N LEU A 444 1.97 -24.50 -14.53
CA LEU A 444 0.79 -25.38 -14.53
C LEU A 444 -0.48 -24.74 -15.13
N SER A 445 -0.46 -23.45 -15.51
CA SER A 445 -1.62 -22.79 -16.16
C SER A 445 -1.32 -21.59 -17.07
N GLY A 446 -0.08 -21.42 -17.53
CA GLY A 446 0.19 -20.73 -18.81
C GLY A 446 -0.02 -19.20 -18.94
N CYS A 447 0.32 -18.35 -17.98
CA CYS A 447 0.28 -16.88 -18.18
C CYS A 447 1.48 -16.17 -17.53
N ALA A 448 2.30 -15.43 -18.31
CA ALA A 448 3.47 -14.72 -17.78
C ALA A 448 3.82 -13.38 -18.46
N LEU A 449 3.34 -13.10 -19.68
CA LEU A 449 3.76 -11.94 -20.47
C LEU A 449 2.54 -11.19 -21.02
N VAL A 450 2.45 -9.89 -20.73
CA VAL A 450 1.51 -8.98 -21.40
C VAL A 450 2.26 -8.32 -22.55
N VAL A 451 1.77 -8.51 -23.78
CA VAL A 451 2.40 -7.97 -24.98
C VAL A 451 1.47 -6.93 -25.60
N TYR A 452 1.99 -5.71 -25.76
CA TYR A 452 1.27 -4.58 -26.36
C TYR A 452 1.68 -4.39 -27.82
N GLY A 453 0.68 -4.30 -28.70
CA GLY A 453 0.86 -3.94 -30.11
C GLY A 453 0.99 -2.42 -30.29
N ARG A 454 1.21 -1.94 -31.52
CA ARG A 454 1.51 -0.52 -31.75
C ARG A 454 0.39 0.44 -31.31
N ASP A 455 -0.89 0.14 -31.59
CA ASP A 455 -1.89 1.22 -31.50
C ASP A 455 -3.29 0.90 -30.95
N LYS A 456 -3.58 -0.32 -30.49
CA LYS A 456 -4.87 -0.57 -29.81
C LYS A 456 -4.98 -1.85 -29.00
N TYR A 457 -4.20 -2.87 -29.33
CA TYR A 457 -4.41 -4.22 -28.80
C TYR A 457 -3.35 -4.65 -27.79
N TYR A 458 -3.73 -5.54 -26.87
CA TYR A 458 -2.80 -6.28 -26.02
C TYR A 458 -3.21 -7.77 -25.94
N GLY A 459 -2.23 -8.64 -25.74
CA GLY A 459 -2.40 -10.08 -25.61
C GLY A 459 -1.66 -10.60 -24.38
N ILE A 460 -2.11 -11.72 -23.83
CA ILE A 460 -1.51 -12.37 -22.67
C ILE A 460 -0.98 -13.73 -23.11
N PHE A 461 0.30 -14.01 -22.85
CA PHE A 461 0.98 -15.22 -23.29
C PHE A 461 1.72 -15.89 -22.13
N SER A 462 1.85 -17.21 -22.17
CA SER A 462 2.90 -17.89 -21.42
C SER A 462 4.29 -17.57 -21.99
N GLY A 463 5.34 -17.77 -21.18
CA GLY A 463 6.72 -17.65 -21.67
C GLY A 463 7.02 -18.62 -22.82
N VAL A 464 6.42 -19.82 -22.80
CA VAL A 464 6.60 -20.84 -23.84
C VAL A 464 5.89 -20.44 -25.13
N GLU A 465 4.65 -19.93 -25.07
CA GLU A 465 3.92 -19.45 -26.24
C GLU A 465 4.61 -18.24 -26.87
N TYR A 466 5.07 -17.28 -26.05
CA TYR A 466 5.82 -16.14 -26.56
C TYR A 466 7.14 -16.56 -27.22
N ALA A 467 7.87 -17.51 -26.63
CA ALA A 467 9.09 -18.08 -27.23
C ALA A 467 8.78 -18.81 -28.55
N ARG A 468 7.66 -19.52 -28.65
CA ARG A 468 7.21 -20.15 -29.91
C ARG A 468 6.88 -19.10 -30.98
N LEU A 469 6.16 -18.03 -30.63
CA LEU A 469 5.79 -16.96 -31.57
C LEU A 469 7.01 -16.20 -32.09
N THR A 470 7.99 -15.92 -31.22
CA THR A 470 9.26 -15.29 -31.61
C THR A 470 10.13 -16.22 -32.46
N THR A 471 10.08 -17.53 -32.21
CA THR A 471 10.74 -18.54 -33.06
C THR A 471 10.10 -18.61 -34.44
N LYS A 472 8.76 -18.63 -34.52
CA LYS A 472 8.01 -18.57 -35.79
C LYS A 472 8.34 -17.31 -36.59
N ARG A 473 8.38 -16.15 -35.93
CA ARG A 473 8.85 -14.89 -36.54
C ARG A 473 10.24 -15.06 -37.15
N ARG A 474 11.19 -15.58 -36.39
CA ARG A 474 12.58 -15.78 -36.84
C ARG A 474 12.65 -16.72 -38.04
N ASN A 475 11.91 -17.83 -38.02
CA ASN A 475 11.84 -18.76 -39.15
C ASN A 475 11.27 -18.09 -40.41
N LYS A 476 10.23 -17.27 -40.25
CA LYS A 476 9.63 -16.50 -41.36
C LYS A 476 10.56 -15.43 -41.93
N GLU A 477 11.34 -14.75 -41.09
CA GLU A 477 12.37 -13.80 -41.52
C GLU A 477 13.48 -14.51 -42.33
N ILE A 478 13.95 -15.67 -41.84
CA ILE A 478 14.93 -16.52 -42.53
C ILE A 478 14.40 -16.99 -43.89
N ALA A 479 13.15 -17.46 -43.95
CA ALA A 479 12.54 -17.92 -45.18
C ALA A 479 12.45 -16.78 -46.23
N LYS A 480 12.04 -15.58 -45.81
CA LYS A 480 11.99 -14.40 -46.70
C LYS A 480 13.37 -14.00 -47.22
N GLU A 481 14.40 -14.05 -46.38
CA GLU A 481 15.77 -13.71 -46.79
C GLU A 481 16.31 -14.74 -47.80
N LEU A 482 16.05 -16.03 -47.58
CA LEU A 482 16.39 -17.09 -48.53
C LEU A 482 15.65 -16.94 -49.87
N GLU A 483 14.36 -16.61 -49.84
CA GLU A 483 13.58 -16.35 -51.06
C GLU A 483 14.12 -15.15 -51.84
N LYS A 484 14.41 -14.05 -51.14
CA LYS A 484 15.02 -12.87 -51.76
C LYS A 484 16.35 -13.22 -52.44
N MET A 485 17.21 -13.98 -51.75
CA MET A 485 18.47 -14.44 -52.33
C MET A 485 18.28 -15.34 -53.56
N LEU A 486 17.22 -16.16 -53.60
CA LEU A 486 16.90 -17.01 -54.74
C LEU A 486 16.36 -16.20 -55.94
N VAL A 487 15.49 -15.22 -55.68
CA VAL A 487 14.91 -14.33 -56.71
C VAL A 487 15.98 -13.42 -57.31
N GLU A 488 16.89 -12.88 -56.48
CA GLU A 488 18.01 -12.04 -56.92
C GLU A 488 19.15 -12.82 -57.60
N LYS A 489 18.97 -14.13 -57.85
CA LYS A 489 19.98 -15.03 -58.41
C LYS A 489 21.32 -14.97 -57.67
N ALA A 490 21.29 -14.84 -56.34
CA ALA A 490 22.50 -14.82 -55.53
C ALA A 490 23.35 -16.08 -55.78
N SER A 491 24.68 -15.93 -55.74
CA SER A 491 25.58 -17.05 -56.05
C SER A 491 25.35 -18.22 -55.09
N LYS A 492 25.44 -19.45 -55.61
CA LYS A 492 25.26 -20.69 -54.84
C LYS A 492 26.15 -20.72 -53.58
N LYS A 493 27.34 -20.12 -53.65
CA LYS A 493 28.28 -19.97 -52.53
C LYS A 493 27.70 -19.11 -51.40
N LYS A 494 27.07 -17.98 -51.73
CA LYS A 494 26.48 -17.03 -50.78
C LYS A 494 25.26 -17.62 -50.05
N ILE A 495 24.42 -18.38 -50.75
CA ILE A 495 23.27 -19.07 -50.15
C ILE A 495 23.73 -20.18 -49.21
N VAL A 496 24.73 -20.98 -49.62
CA VAL A 496 25.29 -22.05 -48.79
C VAL A 496 25.96 -21.49 -47.54
N GLU A 497 26.67 -20.37 -47.64
CA GLU A 497 27.32 -19.71 -46.51
C GLU A 497 26.30 -19.13 -45.51
N PHE A 498 25.21 -18.55 -46.00
CA PHE A 498 24.10 -18.07 -45.16
C PHE A 498 23.43 -19.21 -44.40
N VAL A 499 23.10 -20.33 -45.08
CA VAL A 499 22.54 -21.53 -44.45
C VAL A 499 23.51 -22.15 -43.43
N LYS A 500 24.81 -22.20 -43.74
CA LYS A 500 25.84 -22.68 -42.80
C LYS A 500 25.94 -21.81 -41.54
N ARG A 501 25.83 -20.48 -41.69
CA ARG A 501 25.82 -19.53 -40.56
C ARG A 501 24.59 -19.73 -39.67
N LEU A 502 23.42 -19.97 -40.27
CA LEU A 502 22.18 -20.27 -39.54
C LEU A 502 22.26 -21.59 -38.77
N ILE A 503 22.78 -22.65 -39.37
CA ILE A 503 22.90 -23.95 -38.69
C ILE A 503 23.91 -23.88 -37.54
N ARG A 504 25.04 -23.16 -37.71
CA ARG A 504 25.97 -22.90 -36.59
C ARG A 504 25.31 -22.15 -35.44
N LEU A 505 24.51 -21.13 -35.74
CA LEU A 505 23.80 -20.33 -34.73
C LEU A 505 22.67 -21.09 -34.03
N ALA A 506 22.09 -22.12 -34.66
CA ALA A 506 20.97 -22.88 -34.12
C ALA A 506 21.40 -24.15 -33.37
N LEU A 507 22.46 -24.84 -33.81
CA LEU A 507 22.82 -26.18 -33.34
C LEU A 507 24.26 -26.31 -32.82
N GLY A 508 25.13 -25.31 -33.01
CA GLY A 508 26.50 -25.34 -32.47
C GLY A 508 27.44 -26.39 -33.09
N ILE A 509 27.08 -27.02 -34.22
CA ILE A 509 27.85 -28.13 -34.84
C ILE A 509 28.36 -27.72 -36.24
N SER A 510 29.45 -28.36 -36.71
CA SER A 510 29.99 -28.18 -38.07
C SER A 510 29.10 -28.82 -39.14
N THR A 511 28.83 -28.09 -40.22
CA THR A 511 27.91 -28.49 -41.30
C THR A 511 28.59 -29.07 -42.54
N PRO A 512 27.90 -29.95 -43.31
CA PRO A 512 28.47 -30.63 -44.49
C PRO A 512 28.87 -29.69 -45.63
N THR A 513 29.79 -30.16 -46.47
CA THR A 513 30.51 -29.41 -47.51
C THR A 513 29.64 -29.00 -48.72
N SER A 514 28.52 -29.67 -49.01
CA SER A 514 27.62 -29.31 -50.12
C SER A 514 26.15 -29.61 -49.83
N ILE A 515 25.25 -28.66 -50.14
CA ILE A 515 23.78 -28.80 -50.05
C ILE A 515 23.18 -28.57 -51.44
N SER A 516 22.26 -29.43 -51.89
CA SER A 516 21.60 -29.33 -53.20
C SER A 516 20.48 -28.29 -53.21
N LYS A 517 20.17 -27.70 -54.39
CA LYS A 517 19.07 -26.72 -54.54
C LYS A 517 17.71 -27.30 -54.10
N LYS A 518 17.48 -28.59 -54.35
CA LYS A 518 16.26 -29.31 -53.92
C LYS A 518 16.14 -29.38 -52.39
N LYS A 519 17.22 -29.71 -51.68
CA LYS A 519 17.25 -29.72 -50.20
C LYS A 519 17.07 -28.34 -49.59
N ILE A 520 17.53 -27.28 -50.26
CA ILE A 520 17.29 -25.90 -49.83
C ILE A 520 15.80 -25.53 -50.00
N ALA A 521 15.17 -25.93 -51.11
CA ALA A 521 13.74 -25.71 -51.33
C ALA A 521 12.87 -26.46 -50.31
N GLU A 522 13.17 -27.74 -50.04
CA GLU A 522 12.50 -28.54 -49.00
C GLU A 522 12.68 -27.93 -47.59
N PHE A 523 13.87 -27.39 -47.29
CA PHE A 523 14.13 -26.69 -46.03
C PHE A 523 13.33 -25.39 -45.91
N ILE A 524 13.19 -24.62 -47.00
CA ILE A 524 12.35 -23.41 -47.03
C ILE A 524 10.88 -23.78 -46.84
N GLU A 525 10.38 -24.85 -47.46
CA GLU A 525 9.01 -25.30 -47.22
C GLU A 525 8.77 -25.75 -45.78
N ARG A 526 9.70 -26.50 -45.18
CA ARG A 526 9.62 -26.86 -43.75
C ARG A 526 9.58 -25.63 -42.85
N LEU A 527 10.44 -24.63 -43.11
CA LEU A 527 10.46 -23.37 -42.35
C LEU A 527 9.18 -22.53 -42.51
N LYS A 528 8.37 -22.75 -43.56
CA LYS A 528 7.06 -22.11 -43.74
C LYS A 528 5.92 -22.86 -43.07
N GLN A 529 6.08 -24.17 -42.86
CA GLN A 529 5.09 -25.06 -42.25
C GLN A 529 5.21 -25.10 -40.70
N GLU A 530 6.40 -24.88 -40.16
CA GLU A 530 6.70 -24.74 -38.72
C GLU A 530 6.50 -23.31 -38.21
#